data_AF-A0A538IDC9-F1
#
_entry.id   AF-A0A538IDC9-F1
#
_cell.length_a   1.000
_cell.length_b   1.000
_cell.length_c   1.000
_cell.angle_alpha   90.00
_cell.angle_beta   90.00
_cell.angle_gamma   90.00
#
_symmetry.space_group_name_H-M   'P 1'
#
loop_
_entity.id
_entity.type
_entity.pdbx_description
1 polymer ?
#
loop_
_entity_poly.entity_id
_entity_poly.type
_entity_poly.pdbx_seq_one_letter_code
_entity_poly.pdbx_strand_id
1 'polypeptide(L)'
;PPSSPFSIYDFSCWARQTFVALAVAQSLRPVRPADVDLTAIGAIPGRTRRPRRPSLLRRRALTVAERWIRERQDADGSWGGIQPPWVWGIIALAALGHGLDDPVLGKAVEGWRGFMVEDGERLRPEACQSPVWDTGLALLALRACGVADDHPQLVRAGEYLLSEEVRVKGDWAIRKPDLAPGGWAFEYENDNYPDVDDTAVLPLALQGMGIGEEAAIARGVEWLVGMQSRGGGWGAFDVDNSAMWLYRIPFCDFGKVTDEPSADVTAHSLELLGTLGVERDAAERGVEWLLSEQEEDGSWFGRWGVNHLYGTGAALPGLEACGIPHDHPSMRRAVAWLDSVQQESGGFGEDIRSYGNPAWRGRANFTTASQTAWALLAYVAAGNAEDLATRRAADYLCAAQRTDGDWEEEHFTGTGFPLDFMIRYHLYRITFPLLALGRLRERLAG
;
A
#
# COMPACT_ATOMS: atom_id res chain seq x y z
N PRO A 1 -5.42 -14.36 -23.04
CA PRO A 1 -6.76 -14.11 -22.45
C PRO A 1 -6.66 -14.22 -20.93
N PRO A 2 -7.54 -13.56 -20.15
CA PRO A 2 -7.48 -13.64 -18.68
C PRO A 2 -7.51 -15.06 -18.13
N SER A 3 -8.29 -15.94 -18.75
CA SER A 3 -8.44 -17.35 -18.35
C SER A 3 -7.40 -18.31 -18.91
N SER A 4 -6.42 -17.82 -19.68
CA SER A 4 -5.38 -18.69 -20.26
C SER A 4 -4.32 -19.06 -19.23
N PRO A 5 -3.71 -20.27 -19.31
CA PRO A 5 -2.56 -20.57 -18.48
C PRO A 5 -1.43 -19.59 -18.80
N PHE A 6 -0.71 -19.14 -17.76
CA PHE A 6 0.32 -18.10 -17.86
C PHE A 6 -0.21 -16.73 -18.32
N SER A 7 -1.41 -16.38 -17.87
CA SER A 7 -1.98 -15.07 -18.14
C SER A 7 -1.19 -13.99 -17.41
N ILE A 8 -1.02 -12.81 -18.02
CA ILE A 8 -0.46 -11.65 -17.31
C ILE A 8 -1.33 -11.21 -16.13
N TYR A 9 -2.61 -11.60 -16.12
CA TYR A 9 -3.57 -11.31 -15.05
C TYR A 9 -3.49 -12.29 -13.88
N ASP A 10 -2.56 -13.26 -13.94
CA ASP A 10 -2.14 -14.03 -12.76
C ASP A 10 -1.12 -13.26 -11.91
N PHE A 11 -0.43 -12.26 -12.50
CA PHE A 11 0.44 -11.35 -11.77
C PHE A 11 -0.39 -10.23 -11.11
N SER A 12 0.09 -9.74 -9.98
CA SER A 12 -0.33 -8.46 -9.38
C SER A 12 -0.20 -7.30 -10.37
N CYS A 13 -0.93 -6.21 -10.16
CA CYS A 13 -0.91 -5.04 -11.04
C CYS A 13 0.51 -4.46 -11.24
N TRP A 14 1.31 -4.34 -10.17
CA TRP A 14 2.67 -3.80 -10.21
C TRP A 14 3.64 -4.68 -11.03
N ALA A 15 3.52 -6.00 -10.89
CA ALA A 15 4.34 -6.95 -11.63
C ALA A 15 3.87 -7.13 -13.07
N ARG A 16 2.54 -7.08 -13.31
CA ARG A 16 1.91 -7.23 -14.63
C ARG A 16 2.41 -6.17 -15.61
N GLN A 17 2.34 -4.90 -15.21
CA GLN A 17 2.76 -3.77 -16.04
C GLN A 17 4.25 -3.88 -16.38
N THR A 18 5.07 -4.19 -15.37
CA THR A 18 6.50 -4.40 -15.50
C THR A 18 6.81 -5.55 -16.48
N PHE A 19 6.11 -6.68 -16.33
CA PHE A 19 6.31 -7.87 -17.16
C PHE A 19 5.98 -7.62 -18.63
N VAL A 20 4.87 -6.92 -18.94
CA VAL A 20 4.49 -6.63 -20.32
C VAL A 20 5.54 -5.76 -21.02
N ALA A 21 6.00 -4.70 -20.36
CA ALA A 21 7.02 -3.81 -20.90
C ALA A 21 8.37 -4.53 -21.06
N LEU A 22 8.77 -5.34 -20.08
CA LEU A 22 9.98 -6.15 -20.15
C LEU A 22 9.91 -7.22 -21.24
N ALA A 23 8.77 -7.84 -21.48
CA ALA A 23 8.61 -8.80 -22.56
C ALA A 23 8.88 -8.17 -23.95
N VAL A 24 8.50 -6.90 -24.13
CA VAL A 24 8.87 -6.11 -25.32
C VAL A 24 10.37 -5.88 -25.37
N ALA A 25 10.96 -5.32 -24.32
CA ALA A 25 12.39 -5.02 -24.26
C ALA A 25 13.26 -6.27 -24.47
N GLN A 26 12.95 -7.39 -23.81
CA GLN A 26 13.68 -8.66 -23.95
C GLN A 26 13.52 -9.28 -25.34
N SER A 27 12.38 -9.07 -25.99
CA SER A 27 12.16 -9.53 -27.36
C SER A 27 13.00 -8.76 -28.38
N LEU A 28 13.17 -7.45 -28.16
CA LEU A 28 13.89 -6.55 -29.07
C LEU A 28 15.38 -6.42 -28.74
N ARG A 29 15.78 -6.78 -27.51
CA ARG A 29 17.15 -6.70 -26.99
C ARG A 29 17.85 -5.40 -27.42
N PRO A 30 17.25 -4.23 -27.11
CA PRO A 30 17.87 -2.96 -27.47
C PRO A 30 19.24 -2.86 -26.79
N VAL A 31 20.22 -2.30 -27.49
CA VAL A 31 21.57 -2.10 -26.97
C VAL A 31 21.94 -0.64 -27.15
N ARG A 32 22.20 0.04 -26.03
CA ARG A 32 22.80 1.37 -26.00
C ARG A 32 24.23 1.24 -25.44
N PRO A 33 25.27 1.69 -26.17
CA PRO A 33 26.63 1.72 -25.63
C PRO A 33 26.68 2.57 -24.35
N ALA A 34 27.46 2.12 -23.36
CA ALA A 34 27.81 2.93 -22.21
C ALA A 34 29.10 3.71 -22.52
N ASP A 35 29.16 4.97 -22.08
CA ASP A 35 30.35 5.81 -22.21
C ASP A 35 31.39 5.52 -21.11
N VAL A 36 31.10 4.56 -20.23
CA VAL A 36 31.95 4.14 -19.10
C VAL A 36 32.28 2.65 -19.20
N ASP A 37 33.45 2.27 -18.70
CA ASP A 37 33.86 0.87 -18.63
C ASP A 37 33.09 0.14 -17.50
N LEU A 38 32.36 -0.90 -17.89
CA LEU A 38 31.54 -1.73 -16.99
C LEU A 38 32.18 -3.09 -16.70
N THR A 39 33.41 -3.35 -17.15
CA THR A 39 34.09 -4.64 -16.93
C THR A 39 34.31 -4.95 -15.45
N ALA A 40 34.52 -3.91 -14.63
CA ALA A 40 34.66 -4.03 -13.18
C ALA A 40 33.42 -4.64 -12.48
N ILE A 41 32.23 -4.50 -13.07
CA ILE A 41 30.97 -5.11 -12.59
C ILE A 41 30.57 -6.34 -13.41
N GLY A 42 31.52 -6.92 -14.16
CA GLY A 42 31.33 -8.17 -14.89
C GLY A 42 30.80 -8.05 -16.32
N ALA A 43 30.70 -6.83 -16.88
CA ALA A 43 30.31 -6.68 -18.27
C ALA A 43 31.38 -7.28 -19.21
N ILE A 44 30.94 -8.04 -20.21
CA ILE A 44 31.82 -8.66 -21.22
C ILE A 44 31.51 -8.01 -22.58
N PRO A 45 32.35 -7.07 -23.05
CA PRO A 45 32.14 -6.40 -24.34
C PRO A 45 31.97 -7.41 -25.50
N GLY A 46 31.06 -7.10 -26.42
CA GLY A 46 30.86 -7.90 -27.64
C GLY A 46 30.09 -9.22 -27.47
N ARG A 47 29.63 -9.58 -26.25
CA ARG A 47 28.78 -10.77 -26.06
C ARG A 47 27.31 -10.57 -26.46
N THR A 48 26.82 -9.33 -26.49
CA THR A 48 25.41 -9.06 -26.81
C THR A 48 25.17 -9.16 -28.30
N ARG A 49 24.25 -10.05 -28.71
CA ARG A 49 23.85 -10.24 -30.11
C ARG A 49 22.51 -9.57 -30.37
N ARG A 50 22.40 -8.83 -31.48
CA ARG A 50 21.11 -8.32 -31.98
C ARG A 50 20.12 -9.47 -32.14
N PRO A 51 18.82 -9.25 -31.88
CA PRO A 51 17.83 -10.29 -32.08
C PRO A 51 17.71 -10.63 -33.57
N ARG A 52 17.26 -11.85 -33.87
CA ARG A 52 16.84 -12.18 -35.23
C ARG A 52 15.60 -11.36 -35.60
N ARG A 53 15.35 -11.20 -36.90
CA ARG A 53 14.10 -10.56 -37.38
C ARG A 53 12.88 -11.25 -36.74
N PRO A 54 11.94 -10.49 -36.13
CA PRO A 54 10.78 -11.09 -35.48
C PRO A 54 9.90 -11.85 -36.47
N SER A 55 9.47 -13.05 -36.09
CA SER A 55 8.45 -13.82 -36.83
C SER A 55 7.10 -13.08 -36.86
N LEU A 56 6.18 -13.47 -37.75
CA LEU A 56 4.84 -12.86 -37.83
C LEU A 56 4.10 -12.91 -36.49
N LEU A 57 4.16 -14.06 -35.81
CA LEU A 57 3.57 -14.22 -34.48
C LEU A 57 4.22 -13.28 -33.46
N ARG A 58 5.55 -13.13 -33.50
CA ARG A 58 6.25 -12.23 -32.59
C ARG A 58 5.90 -10.77 -32.84
N ARG A 59 5.76 -10.36 -34.10
CA ARG A 59 5.31 -9.00 -34.45
C ARG A 59 3.91 -8.74 -33.91
N ARG A 60 2.98 -9.69 -34.09
CA ARG A 60 1.64 -9.59 -33.52
C ARG A 60 1.67 -9.47 -31.99
N ALA A 61 2.50 -10.27 -31.31
CA ALA A 61 2.65 -10.18 -29.86
C ALA A 61 3.19 -8.81 -29.41
N LEU A 62 4.18 -8.25 -30.11
CA LEU A 62 4.70 -6.91 -29.85
C LEU A 62 3.63 -5.83 -30.05
N THR A 63 2.83 -5.90 -31.13
CA THR A 63 1.71 -4.97 -31.35
C THR A 63 0.66 -5.07 -30.24
N VAL A 64 0.37 -6.27 -29.76
CA VAL A 64 -0.57 -6.47 -28.64
C VAL A 64 -0.01 -5.88 -27.34
N ALA A 65 1.28 -6.11 -27.05
CA ALA A 65 1.93 -5.58 -25.86
C ALA A 65 2.04 -4.05 -25.90
N GLU A 66 2.42 -3.47 -27.04
CA GLU A 66 2.46 -2.02 -27.22
C GLU A 66 1.10 -1.38 -26.98
N ARG A 67 0.05 -1.92 -27.60
CA ARG A 67 -1.31 -1.43 -27.38
C ARG A 67 -1.71 -1.54 -25.91
N TRP A 68 -1.39 -2.67 -25.26
CA TRP A 68 -1.69 -2.87 -23.84
C TRP A 68 -1.02 -1.81 -22.96
N ILE A 69 0.27 -1.49 -23.21
CA ILE A 69 1.02 -0.43 -22.52
C ILE A 69 0.35 0.92 -22.76
N ARG A 70 0.05 1.27 -24.02
CA ARG A 70 -0.56 2.57 -24.35
C ARG A 70 -1.95 2.78 -23.76
N GLU A 71 -2.76 1.72 -23.68
CA GLU A 71 -4.12 1.77 -23.12
C GLU A 71 -4.14 1.98 -21.60
N ARG A 72 -3.00 1.83 -20.90
CA ARG A 72 -2.88 1.88 -19.43
C ARG A 72 -1.93 2.96 -18.94
N GLN A 73 -1.57 3.92 -19.79
CA GLN A 73 -0.82 5.07 -19.32
C GLN A 73 -1.75 5.98 -18.52
N ASP A 74 -1.33 6.33 -17.31
CA ASP A 74 -2.10 7.19 -16.43
C ASP A 74 -1.99 8.69 -16.82
N ALA A 75 -2.77 9.51 -16.13
CA ALA A 75 -2.91 10.93 -16.48
C ALA A 75 -1.63 11.75 -16.20
N ASP A 76 -0.75 11.31 -15.30
CA ASP A 76 0.59 11.86 -15.08
C ASP A 76 1.64 11.36 -16.09
N GLY A 77 1.30 10.37 -16.91
CA GLY A 77 2.22 9.74 -17.87
C GLY A 77 2.90 8.47 -17.35
N SER A 78 2.61 8.07 -16.11
CA SER A 78 3.09 6.85 -15.48
C SER A 78 2.34 5.61 -15.96
N TRP A 79 2.73 4.48 -15.37
CA TRP A 79 2.02 3.22 -15.44
C TRP A 79 1.86 2.68 -14.02
N GLY A 80 0.69 2.87 -13.45
CA GLY A 80 0.36 2.50 -12.07
C GLY A 80 1.06 3.33 -11.01
N GLY A 81 1.52 4.55 -11.32
CA GLY A 81 2.12 5.43 -10.31
C GLY A 81 3.47 4.97 -9.73
N ILE A 82 4.08 3.92 -10.29
CA ILE A 82 5.28 3.28 -9.71
C ILE A 82 6.49 3.22 -10.68
N GLN A 83 7.69 3.35 -10.10
CA GLN A 83 8.98 3.41 -10.80
C GLN A 83 9.22 2.25 -11.80
N PRO A 84 9.05 0.95 -11.46
CA PRO A 84 9.46 -0.12 -12.35
C PRO A 84 8.71 -0.18 -13.69
N PRO A 85 7.36 -0.27 -13.73
CA PRO A 85 6.64 -0.31 -15.00
C PRO A 85 6.79 1.00 -15.77
N TRP A 86 6.96 2.14 -15.10
CA TRP A 86 7.16 3.42 -15.77
C TRP A 86 8.45 3.44 -16.59
N VAL A 87 9.58 3.12 -15.96
CA VAL A 87 10.88 3.08 -16.63
C VAL A 87 10.89 2.01 -17.73
N TRP A 88 10.34 0.83 -17.46
CA TRP A 88 10.27 -0.22 -18.48
C TRP A 88 9.32 0.13 -19.62
N GLY A 89 8.23 0.86 -19.38
CA GLY A 89 7.32 1.38 -20.39
C GLY A 89 8.01 2.35 -21.34
N ILE A 90 8.77 3.30 -20.81
CA ILE A 90 9.64 4.21 -21.59
C ILE A 90 10.61 3.41 -22.46
N ILE A 91 11.32 2.45 -21.87
CA ILE A 91 12.30 1.61 -22.59
C ILE A 91 11.61 0.78 -23.68
N ALA A 92 10.44 0.22 -23.40
CA ALA A 92 9.68 -0.60 -24.34
C ALA A 92 9.22 0.21 -25.56
N LEU A 93 8.66 1.40 -25.36
CA LEU A 93 8.22 2.30 -26.43
C LEU A 93 9.42 2.79 -27.26
N ALA A 94 10.51 3.20 -26.61
CA ALA A 94 11.73 3.60 -27.30
C ALA A 94 12.32 2.43 -28.13
N ALA A 95 12.30 1.20 -27.59
CA ALA A 95 12.79 0.02 -28.29
C ALA A 95 11.92 -0.35 -29.52
N LEU A 96 10.63 -0.04 -29.49
CA LEU A 96 9.70 -0.18 -30.60
C LEU A 96 9.91 0.88 -31.71
N GLY A 97 10.75 1.89 -31.45
CA GLY A 97 11.12 2.92 -32.41
C GLY A 97 10.40 4.26 -32.23
N HIS A 98 9.68 4.45 -31.11
CA HIS A 98 9.02 5.71 -30.80
C HIS A 98 10.03 6.75 -30.30
N GLY A 99 9.85 8.00 -30.72
CA GLY A 99 10.64 9.15 -30.27
C GLY A 99 9.86 10.02 -29.29
N LEU A 100 10.47 11.10 -28.80
CA LEU A 100 9.83 12.03 -27.86
C LEU A 100 8.62 12.77 -28.45
N ASP A 101 8.49 12.81 -29.79
CA ASP A 101 7.32 13.35 -30.47
C ASP A 101 6.09 12.41 -30.39
N ASP A 102 6.28 11.15 -29.97
CA ASP A 102 5.16 10.26 -29.63
C ASP A 102 4.50 10.75 -28.34
N PRO A 103 3.18 11.00 -28.33
CA PRO A 103 2.52 11.61 -27.18
C PRO A 103 2.57 10.76 -25.90
N VAL A 104 2.59 9.43 -26.01
CA VAL A 104 2.67 8.53 -24.85
C VAL A 104 4.08 8.55 -24.28
N LEU A 105 5.09 8.40 -25.13
CA LEU A 105 6.49 8.41 -24.67
C LEU A 105 6.92 9.79 -24.16
N GLY A 106 6.56 10.86 -24.87
CA GLY A 106 6.86 12.23 -24.46
C GLY A 106 6.27 12.56 -23.09
N LYS A 107 4.98 12.25 -22.90
CA LYS A 107 4.29 12.44 -21.61
C LYS A 107 4.94 11.63 -20.49
N ALA A 108 5.31 10.37 -20.74
CA ALA A 108 5.98 9.55 -19.73
C ALA A 108 7.32 10.14 -19.27
N VAL A 109 8.11 10.69 -20.19
CA VAL A 109 9.41 11.31 -19.86
C VAL A 109 9.23 12.65 -19.15
N GLU A 110 8.20 13.42 -19.51
CA GLU A 110 7.85 14.67 -18.83
C GLU A 110 7.36 14.42 -17.41
N GLY A 111 6.39 13.52 -17.23
CA GLY A 111 5.83 13.15 -15.94
C GLY A 111 6.86 12.59 -14.96
N TRP A 112 7.84 11.82 -15.46
CA TRP A 112 8.94 11.28 -14.64
C TRP A 112 9.69 12.37 -13.86
N ARG A 113 9.74 13.61 -14.36
CA ARG A 113 10.37 14.73 -13.67
C ARG A 113 9.66 15.09 -12.36
N GLY A 114 8.34 14.92 -12.30
CA GLY A 114 7.54 15.15 -11.10
C GLY A 114 7.82 14.16 -9.97
N PHE A 115 8.43 13.01 -10.29
CA PHE A 115 8.84 11.98 -9.32
C PHE A 115 10.29 12.16 -8.85
N MET A 116 11.00 13.18 -9.32
CA MET A 116 12.36 13.46 -8.90
C MET A 116 12.37 14.48 -7.78
N VAL A 117 12.94 14.12 -6.63
CA VAL A 117 13.16 15.04 -5.51
C VAL A 117 14.59 15.54 -5.54
N GLU A 118 14.73 16.86 -5.59
CA GLU A 118 15.99 17.57 -5.39
C GLU A 118 16.24 17.73 -3.88
N ASP A 119 17.32 17.14 -3.39
CA ASP A 119 17.77 17.19 -2.00
C ASP A 119 19.24 17.64 -1.95
N GLY A 120 19.44 18.96 -1.94
CA GLY A 120 20.76 19.57 -2.02
C GLY A 120 21.48 19.19 -3.31
N GLU A 121 22.58 18.45 -3.20
CA GLU A 121 23.36 17.94 -4.35
C GLU A 121 22.85 16.60 -4.89
N ARG A 122 21.78 16.03 -4.30
CA ARG A 122 21.23 14.74 -4.69
C ARG A 122 19.95 14.91 -5.47
N LEU A 123 19.77 14.07 -6.48
CA LEU A 123 18.51 13.90 -7.19
C LEU A 123 18.06 12.45 -6.95
N ARG A 124 16.95 12.27 -6.23
CA ARG A 124 16.42 10.93 -5.91
C ARG A 124 15.06 10.73 -6.59
N PRO A 125 14.83 9.61 -7.28
CA PRO A 125 13.49 9.26 -7.73
C PRO A 125 12.67 8.75 -6.55
N GLU A 126 11.41 9.15 -6.49
CA GLU A 126 10.40 8.51 -5.65
C GLU A 126 9.96 7.20 -6.31
N ALA A 127 9.72 6.17 -5.50
CA ALA A 127 9.25 4.89 -6.01
C ALA A 127 7.77 4.92 -6.39
N CYS A 128 7.01 5.67 -5.60
CA CYS A 128 5.60 6.09 -5.75
C CYS A 128 5.43 7.39 -4.95
N GLN A 129 4.31 8.08 -5.14
CA GLN A 129 3.91 9.25 -4.34
C GLN A 129 2.65 8.91 -3.55
N SER A 130 2.57 9.31 -2.28
CA SER A 130 1.51 8.92 -1.34
C SER A 130 0.47 10.01 -0.98
N PRO A 131 0.14 10.98 -1.84
CA PRO A 131 -0.60 12.17 -1.43
C PRO A 131 -2.03 11.89 -0.98
N VAL A 132 -2.72 10.94 -1.60
CA VAL A 132 -4.12 10.61 -1.32
C VAL A 132 -4.20 9.90 0.04
N TRP A 133 -3.37 8.87 0.21
CA TRP A 133 -3.16 8.15 1.46
C TRP A 133 -2.76 9.08 2.63
N ASP A 134 -1.75 9.91 2.42
CA ASP A 134 -1.25 10.84 3.43
C ASP A 134 -2.33 11.86 3.85
N THR A 135 -3.13 12.33 2.90
CA THR A 135 -4.24 13.26 3.18
C THR A 135 -5.35 12.58 3.97
N GLY A 136 -5.72 11.34 3.61
CA GLY A 136 -6.71 10.54 4.33
C GLY A 136 -6.30 10.29 5.79
N LEU A 137 -5.06 9.84 6.01
CA LEU A 137 -4.54 9.62 7.36
C LEU A 137 -4.43 10.92 8.18
N ALA A 138 -4.01 12.03 7.57
CA ALA A 138 -3.95 13.32 8.25
C ALA A 138 -5.35 13.81 8.64
N LEU A 139 -6.34 13.64 7.77
CA LEU A 139 -7.73 13.98 8.04
C LEU A 139 -8.27 13.16 9.23
N LEU A 140 -8.08 11.84 9.23
CA LEU A 140 -8.44 10.97 10.35
C LEU A 140 -7.76 11.39 11.66
N ALA A 141 -6.46 11.65 11.63
CA ALA A 141 -5.69 12.02 12.81
C ALA A 141 -6.16 13.34 13.43
N LEU A 142 -6.40 14.37 12.59
CA LEU A 142 -6.88 15.67 13.05
C LEU A 142 -8.30 15.59 13.62
N ARG A 143 -9.19 14.81 13.01
CA ARG A 143 -10.54 14.56 13.53
C ARG A 143 -10.49 13.84 14.88
N ALA A 144 -9.67 12.79 15.02
CA ALA A 144 -9.46 12.10 16.31
C ALA A 144 -8.84 13.02 17.38
N CYS A 145 -8.09 14.03 16.96
CA CYS A 145 -7.59 15.12 17.82
C CYS A 145 -8.62 16.23 18.08
N GLY A 146 -9.87 16.08 17.63
CA GLY A 146 -11.00 16.96 17.97
C GLY A 146 -11.01 18.27 17.19
N VAL A 147 -10.31 18.33 16.06
CA VAL A 147 -10.51 19.44 15.12
C VAL A 147 -11.91 19.30 14.52
N ALA A 148 -12.69 20.38 14.55
CA ALA A 148 -14.07 20.37 14.09
C ALA A 148 -14.16 20.08 12.58
N ASP A 149 -15.18 19.31 12.17
CA ASP A 149 -15.38 18.89 10.78
C ASP A 149 -15.60 20.08 9.82
N ASP A 150 -16.09 21.22 10.33
CA ASP A 150 -16.26 22.47 9.58
C ASP A 150 -15.00 23.34 9.50
N HIS A 151 -13.88 22.88 10.06
CA HIS A 151 -12.61 23.58 9.97
C HIS A 151 -12.18 23.71 8.50
N PRO A 152 -11.80 24.91 8.00
CA PRO A 152 -11.58 25.14 6.57
C PRO A 152 -10.55 24.20 5.91
N GLN A 153 -9.53 23.77 6.65
CA GLN A 153 -8.54 22.82 6.13
C GLN A 153 -9.06 21.38 6.06
N LEU A 154 -9.94 20.97 6.98
CA LEU A 154 -10.55 19.64 6.94
C LEU A 154 -11.54 19.56 5.79
N VAL A 155 -12.40 20.56 5.64
CA VAL A 155 -13.33 20.66 4.50
C VAL A 155 -12.56 20.60 3.18
N ARG A 156 -11.48 21.39 3.03
CA ARG A 156 -10.66 21.38 1.81
C ARG A 156 -10.00 20.02 1.56
N ALA A 157 -9.51 19.35 2.61
CA ALA A 157 -8.95 18.01 2.49
C ALA A 157 -10.02 17.00 2.06
N GLY A 158 -11.20 17.05 2.67
CA GLY A 158 -12.34 16.19 2.30
C GLY A 158 -12.81 16.42 0.86
N GLU A 159 -12.93 17.68 0.43
CA GLU A 159 -13.26 18.03 -0.96
C GLU A 159 -12.22 17.52 -1.95
N TYR A 160 -10.93 17.60 -1.60
CA TYR A 160 -9.86 17.00 -2.40
C TYR A 160 -10.02 15.48 -2.48
N LEU A 161 -10.18 14.78 -1.35
CA LEU A 161 -10.38 13.33 -1.39
C LEU A 161 -11.62 12.93 -2.20
N LEU A 162 -12.71 13.70 -2.15
CA LEU A 162 -13.88 13.45 -3.00
C LEU A 162 -13.60 13.68 -4.50
N SER A 163 -12.66 14.57 -4.86
CA SER A 163 -12.26 14.74 -6.26
C SER A 163 -11.42 13.59 -6.79
N GLU A 164 -10.71 12.87 -5.91
CA GLU A 164 -9.87 11.71 -6.27
C GLU A 164 -10.66 10.39 -6.37
N GLU A 165 -11.99 10.42 -6.24
CA GLU A 165 -12.82 9.22 -6.41
C GLU A 165 -12.71 8.68 -7.85
N VAL A 166 -12.24 7.44 -7.98
CA VAL A 166 -12.09 6.76 -9.27
C VAL A 166 -13.44 6.25 -9.75
N ARG A 167 -13.92 6.83 -10.86
CA ARG A 167 -15.22 6.48 -11.49
C ARG A 167 -15.09 5.71 -12.81
N VAL A 168 -13.91 5.17 -13.09
CA VAL A 168 -13.64 4.37 -14.28
C VAL A 168 -13.18 2.96 -13.91
N LYS A 169 -13.30 2.03 -14.85
CA LYS A 169 -12.90 0.63 -14.63
C LYS A 169 -11.42 0.46 -14.92
N GLY A 170 -10.70 0.05 -13.88
CA GLY A 170 -9.30 -0.37 -13.96
C GLY A 170 -9.13 -1.83 -14.34
N ASP A 171 -7.91 -2.31 -14.18
CA ASP A 171 -7.52 -3.69 -14.52
C ASP A 171 -8.21 -4.74 -13.62
N TRP A 172 -8.63 -4.37 -12.41
CA TRP A 172 -9.44 -5.20 -11.49
C TRP A 172 -10.74 -5.70 -12.14
N ALA A 173 -11.31 -4.92 -13.08
CA ALA A 173 -12.55 -5.27 -13.77
C ALA A 173 -12.39 -6.49 -14.69
N ILE A 174 -11.18 -6.95 -14.93
CA ILE A 174 -10.92 -8.18 -15.69
C ILE A 174 -11.43 -9.41 -14.93
N ARG A 175 -11.38 -9.36 -13.59
CA ARG A 175 -11.93 -10.41 -12.72
C ARG A 175 -13.34 -10.09 -12.24
N LYS A 176 -13.67 -8.79 -12.16
CA LYS A 176 -14.99 -8.30 -11.72
C LYS A 176 -15.62 -7.36 -12.78
N PRO A 177 -15.98 -7.87 -13.97
CA PRO A 177 -16.40 -7.03 -15.10
C PRO A 177 -17.71 -6.30 -14.87
N ASP A 178 -18.58 -6.82 -14.01
CA ASP A 178 -19.90 -6.25 -13.73
C ASP A 178 -19.91 -5.33 -12.50
N LEU A 179 -18.84 -5.32 -11.71
CA LEU A 179 -18.69 -4.43 -10.54
C LEU A 179 -18.56 -2.98 -11.00
N ALA A 180 -19.29 -2.07 -10.37
CA ALA A 180 -19.21 -0.64 -10.62
C ALA A 180 -17.91 -0.04 -10.03
N PRO A 181 -17.31 0.99 -10.64
CA PRO A 181 -16.17 1.68 -10.07
C PRO A 181 -16.59 2.59 -8.91
N GLY A 182 -15.70 2.78 -7.94
CA GLY A 182 -15.91 3.69 -6.81
C GLY A 182 -14.75 3.75 -5.81
N GLY A 183 -13.54 3.32 -6.19
CA GLY A 183 -12.40 3.27 -5.27
C GLY A 183 -11.58 4.55 -5.27
N TRP A 184 -10.53 4.57 -4.46
CA TRP A 184 -9.47 5.58 -4.42
C TRP A 184 -8.14 4.93 -4.74
N ALA A 185 -7.22 5.70 -5.30
CA ALA A 185 -5.85 5.27 -5.53
C ALA A 185 -4.90 6.04 -4.60
N PHE A 186 -3.73 5.45 -4.38
CA PHE A 186 -2.67 6.00 -3.54
C PHE A 186 -2.03 7.30 -4.08
N GLU A 187 -1.81 7.37 -5.41
CA GLU A 187 -1.21 8.51 -6.11
C GLU A 187 -2.25 9.56 -6.56
N TYR A 188 -1.78 10.72 -7.02
CA TYR A 188 -2.62 11.78 -7.61
C TYR A 188 -3.41 11.30 -8.85
N GLU A 189 -2.78 10.52 -9.73
CA GLU A 189 -3.28 10.24 -11.07
C GLU A 189 -3.08 8.75 -11.36
N ASN A 190 -3.95 7.89 -10.82
CA ASN A 190 -3.84 6.44 -10.95
C ASN A 190 -5.20 5.72 -11.04
N ASP A 191 -6.11 6.27 -11.84
CA ASP A 191 -7.48 5.79 -12.05
C ASP A 191 -7.58 4.31 -12.51
N ASN A 192 -6.52 3.76 -13.10
CA ASN A 192 -6.51 2.37 -13.54
C ASN A 192 -6.30 1.37 -12.39
N TYR A 193 -5.78 1.83 -11.26
CA TYR A 193 -5.34 1.01 -10.15
C TYR A 193 -5.75 1.60 -8.79
N PRO A 194 -7.05 1.84 -8.55
CA PRO A 194 -7.53 2.07 -7.18
C PRO A 194 -7.22 0.84 -6.32
N ASP A 195 -6.92 1.05 -5.05
CA ASP A 195 -6.58 0.02 -4.09
C ASP A 195 -7.56 -0.03 -2.92
N VAL A 196 -7.62 -1.21 -2.30
CA VAL A 196 -8.54 -1.50 -1.21
C VAL A 196 -8.20 -0.74 0.06
N ASP A 197 -6.93 -0.43 0.28
CA ASP A 197 -6.50 0.20 1.53
C ASP A 197 -6.94 1.67 1.57
N ASP A 198 -6.64 2.43 0.51
CA ASP A 198 -7.15 3.79 0.31
C ASP A 198 -8.69 3.79 0.29
N THR A 199 -9.32 2.81 -0.37
CA THR A 199 -10.80 2.68 -0.41
C THR A 199 -11.40 2.23 0.92
N ALA A 200 -10.61 1.83 1.92
CA ALA A 200 -11.07 1.57 3.27
C ALA A 200 -10.89 2.80 4.17
N VAL A 201 -9.68 3.37 4.17
CA VAL A 201 -9.27 4.42 5.10
C VAL A 201 -9.89 5.77 4.75
N LEU A 202 -9.99 6.13 3.46
CA LEU A 202 -10.51 7.44 3.06
C LEU A 202 -12.02 7.59 3.34
N PRO A 203 -12.88 6.61 3.03
CA PRO A 203 -14.28 6.69 3.43
C PRO A 203 -14.47 6.82 4.94
N LEU A 204 -13.63 6.16 5.75
CA LEU A 204 -13.63 6.32 7.21
C LEU A 204 -13.25 7.76 7.60
N ALA A 205 -12.28 8.36 6.90
CA ALA A 205 -11.87 9.76 7.09
C ALA A 205 -12.98 10.77 6.75
N LEU A 206 -13.74 10.48 5.70
CA LEU A 206 -14.76 11.36 5.11
C LEU A 206 -16.10 11.29 5.85
N GLN A 207 -16.44 10.15 6.45
CA GLN A 207 -17.76 9.91 7.00
C GLN A 207 -18.18 10.98 8.03
N GLY A 208 -19.34 11.61 7.79
CA GLY A 208 -20.00 12.50 8.73
C GLY A 208 -19.50 13.96 8.68
N MET A 209 -18.71 14.32 7.69
CA MET A 209 -18.23 15.69 7.49
C MET A 209 -19.33 16.63 6.96
N GLY A 210 -20.36 16.10 6.29
CA GLY A 210 -21.48 16.91 5.79
C GLY A 210 -21.14 17.74 4.55
N ILE A 211 -20.21 17.24 3.72
CA ILE A 211 -19.73 17.87 2.47
C ILE A 211 -20.28 17.17 1.21
N GLY A 212 -21.23 16.25 1.37
CA GLY A 212 -21.83 15.47 0.29
C GLY A 212 -21.09 14.16 -0.02
N GLU A 213 -20.36 13.64 0.96
CA GLU A 213 -19.52 12.44 0.87
C GLU A 213 -20.33 11.14 0.73
N GLU A 214 -21.60 11.12 1.12
CA GLU A 214 -22.35 9.88 1.38
C GLU A 214 -22.47 9.02 0.13
N ALA A 215 -22.66 9.65 -1.03
CA ALA A 215 -22.77 8.94 -2.29
C ALA A 215 -21.42 8.35 -2.74
N ALA A 216 -20.30 9.03 -2.48
CA ALA A 216 -18.97 8.53 -2.79
C ALA A 216 -18.61 7.36 -1.87
N ILE A 217 -18.84 7.51 -0.56
CA ILE A 217 -18.64 6.45 0.43
C ILE A 217 -19.45 5.20 0.06
N ALA A 218 -20.72 5.35 -0.32
CA ALA A 218 -21.54 4.21 -0.72
C ALA A 218 -20.98 3.45 -1.92
N ARG A 219 -20.46 4.15 -2.94
CA ARG A 219 -19.81 3.52 -4.09
C ARG A 219 -18.48 2.86 -3.73
N GLY A 220 -17.71 3.49 -2.85
CA GLY A 220 -16.48 2.92 -2.27
C GLY A 220 -16.72 1.62 -1.56
N VAL A 221 -17.72 1.57 -0.69
CA VAL A 221 -18.12 0.35 0.03
C VAL A 221 -18.56 -0.74 -0.94
N GLU A 222 -19.39 -0.42 -1.94
CA GLU A 222 -19.82 -1.40 -2.95
C GLU A 222 -18.62 -1.97 -3.72
N TRP A 223 -17.69 -1.10 -4.14
CA TRP A 223 -16.46 -1.52 -4.81
C TRP A 223 -15.59 -2.39 -3.91
N LEU A 224 -15.31 -1.96 -2.67
CA LEU A 224 -14.51 -2.68 -1.69
C LEU A 224 -15.07 -4.08 -1.41
N VAL A 225 -16.39 -4.21 -1.19
CA VAL A 225 -17.02 -5.52 -0.98
C VAL A 225 -16.94 -6.38 -2.25
N GLY A 226 -17.13 -5.78 -3.42
CA GLY A 226 -16.93 -6.46 -4.71
C GLY A 226 -15.51 -6.98 -4.92
N MET A 227 -14.52 -6.36 -4.27
CA MET A 227 -13.10 -6.70 -4.31
C MET A 227 -12.68 -7.77 -3.28
N GLN A 228 -13.58 -8.24 -2.41
CA GLN A 228 -13.27 -9.32 -1.48
C GLN A 228 -12.92 -10.62 -2.21
N SER A 229 -11.82 -11.25 -1.80
CA SER A 229 -11.41 -12.55 -2.34
C SER A 229 -12.27 -13.68 -1.76
N ARG A 230 -12.32 -14.82 -2.45
CA ARG A 230 -13.17 -15.95 -2.04
C ARG A 230 -12.89 -16.49 -0.64
N GLY A 231 -11.65 -16.31 -0.15
CA GLY A 231 -11.24 -16.72 1.18
C GLY A 231 -11.76 -15.82 2.32
N GLY A 232 -12.34 -14.65 2.00
CA GLY A 232 -12.82 -13.68 3.00
C GLY A 232 -11.88 -12.50 3.22
N GLY A 233 -10.57 -12.64 2.97
CA GLY A 233 -9.63 -11.52 3.01
C GLY A 233 -9.63 -10.64 1.76
N TRP A 234 -8.93 -9.52 1.86
CA TRP A 234 -8.68 -8.59 0.76
C TRP A 234 -7.19 -8.47 0.44
N GLY A 235 -6.87 -8.51 -0.86
CA GLY A 235 -5.58 -8.05 -1.41
C GLY A 235 -5.65 -6.55 -1.69
N ALA A 236 -4.57 -5.94 -2.16
CA ALA A 236 -4.52 -4.49 -2.36
C ALA A 236 -5.26 -4.04 -3.63
N PHE A 237 -5.12 -4.73 -4.77
CA PHE A 237 -5.63 -4.26 -6.06
C PHE A 237 -6.46 -5.28 -6.84
N ASP A 238 -6.27 -6.58 -6.60
CA ASP A 238 -6.89 -7.64 -7.40
C ASP A 238 -7.59 -8.70 -6.54
N VAL A 239 -8.65 -9.29 -7.09
CA VAL A 239 -9.39 -10.39 -6.44
C VAL A 239 -8.77 -11.76 -6.78
N ASP A 240 -8.59 -12.62 -5.78
CA ASP A 240 -8.04 -13.98 -5.94
C ASP A 240 -6.69 -14.00 -6.70
N ASN A 241 -5.81 -13.03 -6.44
CA ASN A 241 -4.48 -12.94 -7.06
C ASN A 241 -3.44 -13.76 -6.29
N SER A 242 -3.60 -15.09 -6.32
CA SER A 242 -2.81 -16.02 -5.49
C SER A 242 -2.09 -17.10 -6.31
N ALA A 243 -1.61 -16.75 -7.50
CA ALA A 243 -0.96 -17.66 -8.43
C ALA A 243 0.50 -18.00 -8.03
N MET A 244 0.68 -18.73 -6.93
CA MET A 244 1.99 -19.00 -6.32
C MET A 244 3.00 -19.74 -7.23
N TRP A 245 2.55 -20.34 -8.33
CA TRP A 245 3.45 -20.96 -9.31
C TRP A 245 4.33 -19.93 -10.05
N LEU A 246 3.97 -18.64 -10.03
CA LEU A 246 4.77 -17.55 -10.61
C LEU A 246 6.18 -17.47 -10.03
N TYR A 247 6.35 -17.73 -8.73
CA TYR A 247 7.65 -17.75 -8.06
C TYR A 247 8.58 -18.89 -8.52
N ARG A 248 8.11 -19.80 -9.39
CA ARG A 248 8.96 -20.79 -10.05
C ARG A 248 9.51 -20.31 -11.39
N ILE A 249 9.05 -19.17 -11.90
CA ILE A 249 9.60 -18.54 -13.10
C ILE A 249 10.89 -17.84 -12.69
N PRO A 250 12.04 -18.06 -13.38
CA PRO A 250 13.30 -17.42 -13.03
C PRO A 250 13.29 -15.88 -13.02
N PHE A 251 12.28 -15.26 -13.63
CA PHE A 251 12.07 -13.82 -13.64
C PHE A 251 11.56 -13.28 -12.29
N CYS A 252 10.87 -14.11 -11.50
CA CYS A 252 10.23 -13.71 -10.26
C CYS A 252 11.16 -13.98 -9.07
N ASP A 253 12.40 -13.48 -9.15
CA ASP A 253 13.46 -13.65 -8.16
C ASP A 253 13.65 -12.43 -7.24
N PHE A 254 12.83 -11.40 -7.41
CA PHE A 254 12.79 -10.19 -6.58
C PHE A 254 11.35 -9.84 -6.20
N GLY A 255 11.13 -9.59 -4.91
CA GLY A 255 9.88 -9.07 -4.36
C GLY A 255 8.69 -10.01 -4.48
N LYS A 256 7.49 -9.43 -4.38
CA LYS A 256 6.22 -10.12 -4.56
C LYS A 256 5.70 -9.89 -5.97
N VAL A 257 5.21 -10.95 -6.62
CA VAL A 257 4.61 -10.89 -7.96
C VAL A 257 3.12 -11.21 -7.98
N THR A 258 2.58 -11.59 -6.84
CA THR A 258 1.15 -11.84 -6.56
C THR A 258 0.63 -10.84 -5.54
N ASP A 259 -0.69 -10.66 -5.52
CA ASP A 259 -1.41 -9.77 -4.61
C ASP A 259 -2.40 -10.59 -3.76
N GLU A 260 -1.84 -11.49 -2.95
CA GLU A 260 -2.64 -12.32 -2.04
C GLU A 260 -3.33 -11.45 -0.98
N PRO A 261 -4.49 -11.87 -0.46
CA PRO A 261 -5.07 -11.25 0.72
C PRO A 261 -4.10 -11.12 1.89
N SER A 262 -4.18 -10.01 2.62
CA SER A 262 -3.26 -9.67 3.71
C SER A 262 -4.01 -9.13 4.94
N ALA A 263 -3.41 -9.34 6.12
CA ALA A 263 -4.03 -9.05 7.41
C ALA A 263 -4.30 -7.55 7.61
N ASP A 264 -3.37 -6.70 7.24
CA ASP A 264 -3.49 -5.24 7.30
C ASP A 264 -4.61 -4.70 6.40
N VAL A 265 -4.62 -5.05 5.10
CA VAL A 265 -5.66 -4.59 4.16
C VAL A 265 -7.05 -5.10 4.56
N THR A 266 -7.12 -6.37 5.02
CA THR A 266 -8.37 -6.93 5.52
C THR A 266 -8.82 -6.22 6.79
N ALA A 267 -7.90 -5.88 7.69
CA ALA A 267 -8.24 -5.18 8.93
C ALA A 267 -8.76 -3.76 8.69
N HIS A 268 -8.16 -2.97 7.78
CA HIS A 268 -8.67 -1.66 7.41
C HIS A 268 -10.05 -1.76 6.75
N SER A 269 -10.26 -2.76 5.89
CA SER A 269 -11.57 -3.05 5.30
C SER A 269 -12.63 -3.33 6.39
N LEU A 270 -12.27 -4.14 7.40
CA LEU A 270 -13.15 -4.44 8.53
C LEU A 270 -13.41 -3.22 9.41
N GLU A 271 -12.42 -2.35 9.61
CA GLU A 271 -12.61 -1.10 10.34
C GLU A 271 -13.70 -0.24 9.69
N LEU A 272 -13.62 -0.04 8.36
CA LEU A 272 -14.66 0.69 7.62
C LEU A 272 -16.03 0.02 7.72
N LEU A 273 -16.12 -1.27 7.37
CA LEU A 273 -17.42 -1.98 7.33
C LEU A 273 -18.05 -2.06 8.72
N GLY A 274 -17.24 -2.30 9.75
CA GLY A 274 -17.64 -2.34 11.15
C GLY A 274 -18.13 -0.98 11.66
N THR A 275 -17.37 0.10 11.41
CA THR A 275 -17.76 1.46 11.81
C THR A 275 -19.04 1.93 11.13
N LEU A 276 -19.23 1.60 9.85
CA LEU A 276 -20.46 1.93 9.12
C LEU A 276 -21.64 1.00 9.50
N GLY A 277 -21.36 -0.19 10.03
CA GLY A 277 -22.38 -1.19 10.35
C GLY A 277 -23.08 -1.77 9.11
N VAL A 278 -22.37 -1.86 7.99
CA VAL A 278 -22.88 -2.29 6.67
C VAL A 278 -22.26 -3.60 6.19
N GLU A 279 -22.86 -4.22 5.18
CA GLU A 279 -22.28 -5.37 4.46
C GLU A 279 -21.85 -6.54 5.39
N ARG A 280 -22.72 -6.85 6.36
CA ARG A 280 -22.49 -7.81 7.45
C ARG A 280 -21.87 -9.13 6.97
N ASP A 281 -22.38 -9.71 5.88
CA ASP A 281 -21.88 -10.98 5.36
C ASP A 281 -20.41 -10.89 4.90
N ALA A 282 -20.01 -9.76 4.33
CA ALA A 282 -18.62 -9.54 3.92
C ALA A 282 -17.72 -9.33 5.13
N ALA A 283 -18.18 -8.54 6.11
CA ALA A 283 -17.47 -8.32 7.37
C ALA A 283 -17.28 -9.62 8.16
N GLU A 284 -18.30 -10.46 8.29
CA GLU A 284 -18.23 -11.75 9.00
C GLU A 284 -17.17 -12.68 8.39
N ARG A 285 -17.15 -12.82 7.05
CA ARG A 285 -16.11 -13.59 6.36
C ARG A 285 -14.71 -13.00 6.54
N GLY A 286 -14.61 -11.67 6.54
CA GLY A 286 -13.34 -10.98 6.76
C GLY A 286 -12.82 -11.20 8.18
N VAL A 287 -13.69 -11.14 9.18
CA VAL A 287 -13.36 -11.44 10.59
C VAL A 287 -12.89 -12.88 10.73
N GLU A 288 -13.61 -13.85 10.16
CA GLU A 288 -13.22 -15.27 10.19
C GLU A 288 -11.83 -15.46 9.55
N TRP A 289 -11.60 -14.84 8.40
CA TRP A 289 -10.31 -14.89 7.72
C TRP A 289 -9.20 -14.26 8.57
N LEU A 290 -9.40 -13.04 9.07
CA LEU A 290 -8.40 -12.33 9.87
C LEU A 290 -8.04 -13.09 11.16
N LEU A 291 -9.04 -13.66 11.84
CA LEU A 291 -8.80 -14.49 13.03
C LEU A 291 -7.98 -15.75 12.70
N SER A 292 -8.16 -16.31 11.50
CA SER A 292 -7.40 -17.49 11.05
C SER A 292 -5.95 -17.18 10.67
N GLU A 293 -5.64 -15.92 10.34
CA GLU A 293 -4.29 -15.46 9.98
C GLU A 293 -3.48 -14.97 11.20
N GLN A 294 -4.03 -15.07 12.42
CA GLN A 294 -3.30 -14.71 13.63
C GLN A 294 -2.18 -15.70 13.90
N GLU A 295 -0.98 -15.19 14.15
CA GLU A 295 0.20 -15.99 14.47
C GLU A 295 0.06 -16.71 15.82
N GLU A 296 0.87 -17.76 16.01
CA GLU A 296 0.91 -18.52 17.27
C GLU A 296 1.28 -17.62 18.47
N ASP A 297 2.17 -16.65 18.25
CA ASP A 297 2.59 -15.68 19.26
C ASP A 297 1.52 -14.62 19.58
N GLY A 298 0.44 -14.54 18.78
CA GLY A 298 -0.67 -13.62 18.97
C GLY A 298 -0.65 -12.39 18.05
N SER A 299 0.42 -12.17 17.30
CA SER A 299 0.54 -11.04 16.37
C SER A 299 -0.10 -11.31 15.00
N TRP A 300 -0.17 -10.28 14.14
CA TRP A 300 -0.48 -10.42 12.71
C TRP A 300 0.65 -9.86 11.85
N PHE A 301 0.93 -10.52 10.74
CA PHE A 301 1.93 -10.08 9.76
C PHE A 301 1.53 -8.75 9.09
N GLY A 302 2.47 -7.80 8.97
CA GLY A 302 2.28 -6.54 8.25
C GLY A 302 2.84 -6.62 6.84
N ARG A 303 1.97 -6.67 5.83
CA ARG A 303 2.35 -6.77 4.43
C ARG A 303 2.87 -5.44 3.87
N TRP A 304 2.32 -4.32 4.31
CA TRP A 304 2.59 -2.97 3.78
C TRP A 304 3.25 -2.01 4.79
N GLY A 305 3.30 -2.38 6.07
CA GLY A 305 4.07 -1.68 7.12
C GLY A 305 4.91 -2.66 7.93
N VAL A 306 6.03 -2.19 8.47
CA VAL A 306 7.04 -3.00 9.18
C VAL A 306 6.63 -3.21 10.64
N ASN A 307 6.31 -4.41 11.11
CA ASN A 307 5.81 -5.59 10.41
C ASN A 307 4.67 -6.14 11.30
N HIS A 308 4.99 -6.92 12.32
CA HIS A 308 3.98 -7.45 13.23
C HIS A 308 3.34 -6.38 14.11
N LEU A 309 4.06 -5.30 14.43
CA LEU A 309 3.48 -4.12 15.11
C LEU A 309 2.44 -3.43 14.23
N TYR A 310 2.70 -3.33 12.92
CA TYR A 310 1.76 -2.75 11.95
C TYR A 310 0.52 -3.64 11.79
N GLY A 311 0.72 -4.92 11.44
CA GLY A 311 -0.37 -5.86 11.23
C GLY A 311 -1.27 -6.01 12.47
N THR A 312 -0.68 -6.09 13.67
CA THR A 312 -1.43 -6.14 14.93
C THR A 312 -2.11 -4.80 15.24
N GLY A 313 -1.43 -3.69 14.95
CA GLY A 313 -1.93 -2.32 15.08
C GLY A 313 -3.17 -2.05 14.22
N ALA A 314 -3.27 -2.67 13.05
CA ALA A 314 -4.45 -2.62 12.17
C ALA A 314 -5.52 -3.64 12.59
N ALA A 315 -5.11 -4.88 12.92
CA ALA A 315 -6.03 -5.97 13.22
C ALA A 315 -6.95 -5.70 14.41
N LEU A 316 -6.43 -5.15 15.52
CA LEU A 316 -7.27 -4.93 16.71
C LEU A 316 -8.35 -3.86 16.50
N PRO A 317 -8.07 -2.67 15.90
CA PRO A 317 -9.12 -1.74 15.49
C PRO A 317 -10.17 -2.36 14.55
N GLY A 318 -9.76 -3.11 13.53
CA GLY A 318 -10.70 -3.76 12.62
C GLY A 318 -11.62 -4.78 13.32
N LEU A 319 -11.06 -5.61 14.21
CA LEU A 319 -11.83 -6.56 15.01
C LEU A 319 -12.76 -5.86 16.02
N GLU A 320 -12.30 -4.79 16.67
CA GLU A 320 -13.12 -3.98 17.57
C GLU A 320 -14.31 -3.35 16.83
N ALA A 321 -14.07 -2.75 15.66
CA ALA A 321 -15.11 -2.14 14.84
C ALA A 321 -16.19 -3.15 14.42
N CYS A 322 -15.82 -4.42 14.23
CA CYS A 322 -16.75 -5.51 13.97
C CYS A 322 -17.38 -6.13 15.23
N GLY A 323 -17.12 -5.58 16.42
CA GLY A 323 -17.75 -5.98 17.68
C GLY A 323 -17.14 -7.22 18.34
N ILE A 324 -15.89 -7.58 18.01
CA ILE A 324 -15.19 -8.66 18.72
C ILE A 324 -14.91 -8.23 20.16
N PRO A 325 -15.34 -9.00 21.18
CA PRO A 325 -15.14 -8.63 22.58
C PRO A 325 -13.66 -8.54 22.96
N HIS A 326 -13.32 -7.59 23.84
CA HIS A 326 -11.95 -7.40 24.34
C HIS A 326 -11.40 -8.64 25.08
N ASP A 327 -12.26 -9.46 25.69
CA ASP A 327 -11.88 -10.70 26.36
C ASP A 327 -11.75 -11.91 25.41
N HIS A 328 -12.02 -11.71 24.11
CA HIS A 328 -11.83 -12.73 23.09
C HIS A 328 -10.37 -13.24 23.10
N PRO A 329 -10.13 -14.56 22.99
CA PRO A 329 -8.78 -15.12 23.06
C PRO A 329 -7.77 -14.50 22.10
N SER A 330 -8.20 -14.11 20.89
CA SER A 330 -7.35 -13.44 19.91
C SER A 330 -6.92 -12.04 20.35
N MET A 331 -7.85 -11.22 20.88
CA MET A 331 -7.55 -9.88 21.39
C MET A 331 -6.54 -9.97 22.55
N ARG A 332 -6.80 -10.89 23.51
CA ARG A 332 -5.92 -11.09 24.68
C ARG A 332 -4.53 -11.57 24.31
N ARG A 333 -4.40 -12.47 23.33
CA ARG A 333 -3.08 -12.94 22.86
C ARG A 333 -2.28 -11.83 22.20
N ALA A 334 -2.94 -10.97 21.42
CA ALA A 334 -2.31 -9.83 20.78
C ALA A 334 -1.80 -8.79 21.79
N VAL A 335 -2.62 -8.46 22.80
CA VAL A 335 -2.21 -7.56 23.90
C VAL A 335 -1.03 -8.17 24.68
N ALA A 336 -1.11 -9.46 25.03
CA ALA A 336 -0.01 -10.14 25.71
C ALA A 336 1.29 -10.16 24.88
N TRP A 337 1.17 -10.27 23.56
CA TRP A 337 2.31 -10.15 22.65
C TRP A 337 2.91 -8.75 22.67
N LEU A 338 2.09 -7.70 22.54
CA LEU A 338 2.54 -6.31 22.63
C LEU A 338 3.26 -6.05 23.96
N ASP A 339 2.70 -6.50 25.08
CA ASP A 339 3.34 -6.36 26.40
C ASP A 339 4.73 -7.02 26.45
N SER A 340 4.90 -8.14 25.74
CA SER A 340 6.17 -8.88 25.69
C SER A 340 7.25 -8.22 24.84
N VAL A 341 6.88 -7.28 23.96
CA VAL A 341 7.80 -6.59 23.04
C VAL A 341 7.91 -5.08 23.30
N GLN A 342 7.17 -4.53 24.27
CA GLN A 342 7.32 -3.13 24.71
C GLN A 342 8.74 -2.89 25.25
N GLN A 343 9.39 -1.83 24.79
CA GLN A 343 10.76 -1.52 25.17
C GLN A 343 10.82 -0.84 26.55
N GLU A 344 12.02 -0.74 27.15
CA GLU A 344 12.21 -0.04 28.42
C GLU A 344 11.79 1.43 28.36
N SER A 345 11.97 2.08 27.19
CA SER A 345 11.52 3.45 26.89
C SER A 345 10.00 3.63 27.01
N GLY A 346 9.22 2.55 26.99
CA GLY A 346 7.75 2.56 26.93
C GLY A 346 7.21 2.56 25.51
N GLY A 347 8.03 2.89 24.51
CA GLY A 347 7.64 2.79 23.11
C GLY A 347 7.90 1.41 22.49
N PHE A 348 7.71 1.36 21.18
CA PHE A 348 7.88 0.18 20.35
C PHE A 348 8.78 0.48 19.15
N GLY A 349 9.38 -0.59 18.63
CA GLY A 349 10.17 -0.53 17.41
C GLY A 349 10.38 -1.93 16.86
N GLU A 350 10.25 -2.07 15.54
CA GLU A 350 10.44 -3.33 14.85
C GLU A 350 11.34 -3.12 13.62
N ASP A 351 12.37 -3.95 13.54
CA ASP A 351 13.37 -3.87 12.48
C ASP A 351 12.96 -4.71 11.28
N ILE A 352 13.27 -4.27 10.06
CA ILE A 352 12.96 -4.97 8.80
C ILE A 352 13.43 -6.43 8.77
N ARG A 353 14.40 -6.81 9.61
CA ARG A 353 14.82 -8.20 9.82
C ARG A 353 13.67 -9.11 10.29
N SER A 354 12.60 -8.56 10.86
CA SER A 354 11.38 -9.28 11.25
C SER A 354 10.76 -10.07 10.11
N TYR A 355 10.90 -9.62 8.86
CA TYR A 355 10.36 -10.31 7.69
C TYR A 355 11.07 -11.64 7.39
N GLY A 356 12.35 -11.76 7.75
CA GLY A 356 13.17 -12.94 7.45
C GLY A 356 13.54 -13.77 8.68
N ASN A 357 13.34 -13.23 9.89
CA ASN A 357 13.75 -13.86 11.12
C ASN A 357 12.73 -13.61 12.24
N PRO A 358 12.01 -14.65 12.69
CA PRO A 358 11.02 -14.54 13.77
C PRO A 358 11.55 -13.96 15.09
N ALA A 359 12.86 -14.08 15.37
CA ALA A 359 13.47 -13.49 16.57
C ALA A 359 13.46 -11.96 16.58
N TRP A 360 13.17 -11.32 15.45
CA TRP A 360 13.04 -9.86 15.31
C TRP A 360 11.59 -9.36 15.31
N ARG A 361 10.59 -10.25 15.45
CA ARG A 361 9.17 -9.84 15.52
C ARG A 361 8.95 -8.88 16.68
N GLY A 362 8.42 -7.70 16.38
CA GLY A 362 8.19 -6.61 17.33
C GLY A 362 9.46 -6.06 18.00
N ARG A 363 10.66 -6.36 17.48
CA ARG A 363 11.93 -6.02 18.14
C ARG A 363 12.83 -5.18 17.25
N ALA A 364 13.49 -4.21 17.88
CA ALA A 364 14.54 -3.40 17.29
C ALA A 364 15.48 -2.89 18.40
N ASN A 365 16.64 -2.37 17.99
CA ASN A 365 17.55 -1.63 18.88
C ASN A 365 17.23 -0.12 18.90
N PHE A 366 16.07 0.26 18.34
CA PHE A 366 15.57 1.62 18.23
C PHE A 366 14.08 1.62 18.55
N THR A 367 13.55 2.79 18.90
CA THR A 367 12.11 3.04 19.08
C THR A 367 11.67 4.02 18.01
N THR A 368 10.48 3.85 17.42
CA THR A 368 9.94 4.77 16.41
C THR A 368 8.59 5.33 16.84
N ALA A 369 8.22 6.50 16.31
CA ALA A 369 6.98 7.16 16.67
C ALA A 369 5.79 6.44 16.03
N SER A 370 5.88 6.09 14.75
CA SER A 370 4.81 5.39 14.02
C SER A 370 4.53 4.00 14.59
N GLN A 371 5.56 3.18 14.86
CA GLN A 371 5.34 1.83 15.41
C GLN A 371 4.83 1.86 16.85
N THR A 372 5.25 2.84 17.65
CA THR A 372 4.67 3.06 18.99
C THR A 372 3.20 3.46 18.89
N ALA A 373 2.85 4.31 17.94
CA ALA A 373 1.47 4.70 17.68
C ALA A 373 0.59 3.52 17.24
N TRP A 374 1.09 2.60 16.41
CA TRP A 374 0.35 1.38 16.04
C TRP A 374 0.07 0.48 17.24
N ALA A 375 1.05 0.26 18.11
CA ALA A 375 0.85 -0.48 19.35
C ALA A 375 -0.16 0.23 20.27
N LEU A 376 -0.11 1.56 20.36
CA LEU A 376 -1.06 2.34 21.14
C LEU A 376 -2.50 2.23 20.59
N LEU A 377 -2.68 2.29 19.26
CA LEU A 377 -3.98 2.05 18.62
C LEU A 377 -4.52 0.67 18.98
N ALA A 378 -3.68 -0.36 18.91
CA ALA A 378 -4.04 -1.71 19.29
C ALA A 378 -4.47 -1.82 20.76
N TYR A 379 -3.72 -1.24 21.71
CA TYR A 379 -4.11 -1.23 23.12
C TYR A 379 -5.46 -0.53 23.35
N VAL A 380 -5.68 0.61 22.71
CA VAL A 380 -6.95 1.35 22.81
C VAL A 380 -8.11 0.49 22.30
N ALA A 381 -7.94 -0.13 21.13
CA ALA A 381 -8.97 -0.98 20.51
C ALA A 381 -9.24 -2.28 21.28
N ALA A 382 -8.26 -2.78 22.02
CA ALA A 382 -8.42 -3.94 22.90
C ALA A 382 -9.04 -3.58 24.27
N GLY A 383 -9.41 -2.32 24.50
CA GLY A 383 -9.99 -1.88 25.77
C GLY A 383 -8.99 -1.70 26.90
N ASN A 384 -7.70 -1.61 26.59
CA ASN A 384 -6.61 -1.45 27.56
C ASN A 384 -6.20 0.02 27.75
N ALA A 385 -7.08 0.98 27.46
CA ALA A 385 -6.77 2.42 27.45
C ALA A 385 -6.16 2.92 28.79
N GLU A 386 -6.59 2.35 29.91
CA GLU A 386 -6.11 2.75 31.24
C GLU A 386 -4.89 1.97 31.74
N ASP A 387 -4.44 0.95 31.01
CA ASP A 387 -3.36 0.06 31.46
C ASP A 387 -1.99 0.76 31.44
N LEU A 388 -1.08 0.25 32.29
CA LEU A 388 0.26 0.82 32.42
C LEU A 388 1.04 0.78 31.10
N ALA A 389 0.92 -0.31 30.32
CA ALA A 389 1.61 -0.44 29.04
C ALA A 389 1.16 0.65 28.05
N THR A 390 -0.16 0.89 27.95
CA THR A 390 -0.75 1.97 27.15
C THR A 390 -0.26 3.35 27.56
N ARG A 391 -0.27 3.64 28.87
CA ARG A 391 0.24 4.91 29.40
C ARG A 391 1.70 5.12 29.05
N ARG A 392 2.54 4.09 29.19
CA ARG A 392 3.97 4.16 28.82
C ARG A 392 4.19 4.44 27.33
N ALA A 393 3.36 3.86 26.45
CA ALA A 393 3.43 4.13 25.02
C ALA A 393 3.03 5.59 24.69
N ALA A 394 1.95 6.09 25.32
CA ALA A 394 1.53 7.48 25.17
C ALA A 394 2.57 8.48 25.74
N ASP A 395 3.12 8.19 26.93
CA ASP A 395 4.17 8.99 27.56
C ASP A 395 5.43 9.05 26.68
N TYR A 396 5.82 7.94 26.06
CA TYR A 396 6.91 7.94 25.08
C TYR A 396 6.63 8.89 23.92
N LEU A 397 5.44 8.82 23.30
CA LEU A 397 5.09 9.71 22.18
C LEU A 397 5.13 11.17 22.59
N CYS A 398 4.57 11.51 23.76
CA CYS A 398 4.60 12.87 24.29
C CYS A 398 6.03 13.35 24.60
N ALA A 399 6.89 12.49 25.14
CA ALA A 399 8.27 12.84 25.48
C ALA A 399 9.19 12.92 24.26
N ALA A 400 8.94 12.11 23.23
CA ALA A 400 9.70 12.09 21.98
C ALA A 400 9.33 13.23 21.02
N GLN A 401 8.20 13.91 21.27
CA GLN A 401 7.75 15.04 20.47
C GLN A 401 8.76 16.19 20.56
N ARG A 402 9.14 16.72 19.39
CA ARG A 402 10.01 17.88 19.28
C ARG A 402 9.26 19.16 19.61
N THR A 403 10.01 20.24 19.85
CA THR A 403 9.44 21.55 20.17
C THR A 403 8.61 22.17 19.04
N ASP A 404 8.80 21.72 17.80
CA ASP A 404 7.99 22.11 16.62
C ASP A 404 6.76 21.21 16.42
N GLY A 405 6.57 20.19 17.25
CA GLY A 405 5.46 19.25 17.20
C GLY A 405 5.70 18.02 16.33
N ASP A 406 6.84 17.90 15.64
CA ASP A 406 7.23 16.73 14.83
C ASP A 406 7.87 15.62 15.70
N TRP A 407 8.07 14.44 15.12
CA TRP A 407 8.86 13.35 15.69
C TRP A 407 10.03 13.02 14.76
N GLU A 408 11.18 12.69 15.32
CA GLU A 408 12.27 12.15 14.50
C GLU A 408 12.03 10.68 14.19
N GLU A 409 12.12 10.30 12.91
CA GLU A 409 12.02 8.92 12.47
C GLU A 409 12.80 8.71 11.17
N GLU A 410 14.02 8.19 11.27
CA GLU A 410 14.86 7.87 10.11
C GLU A 410 14.68 6.44 9.60
N HIS A 411 14.21 5.55 10.47
CA HIS A 411 13.98 4.15 10.14
C HIS A 411 12.77 3.99 9.21
N PHE A 412 12.87 3.03 8.30
CA PHE A 412 11.80 2.69 7.38
C PHE A 412 10.75 1.88 8.13
N THR A 413 9.51 2.37 8.11
CA THR A 413 8.37 1.73 8.74
C THR A 413 7.31 1.30 7.71
N GLY A 414 7.48 1.67 6.43
CA GLY A 414 6.70 1.15 5.31
C GLY A 414 7.39 0.02 4.55
N THR A 415 6.59 -0.84 3.91
CA THR A 415 7.07 -1.99 3.15
C THR A 415 6.39 -2.03 1.79
N GLY A 416 7.18 -2.02 0.71
CA GLY A 416 6.64 -2.35 -0.62
C GLY A 416 6.70 -3.86 -0.87
N PHE A 417 7.87 -4.48 -0.69
CA PHE A 417 8.06 -5.93 -0.75
C PHE A 417 8.87 -6.42 0.45
N PRO A 418 8.36 -7.36 1.26
CA PRO A 418 9.07 -7.92 2.42
C PRO A 418 10.53 -8.29 2.09
N LEU A 419 11.48 -7.80 2.89
CA LEU A 419 12.95 -7.86 2.71
C LEU A 419 13.55 -7.17 1.46
N ASP A 420 12.84 -7.15 0.35
CA ASP A 420 13.40 -6.73 -0.95
C ASP A 420 13.27 -5.23 -1.23
N PHE A 421 12.22 -4.58 -0.72
CA PHE A 421 11.94 -3.17 -1.00
C PHE A 421 11.18 -2.46 0.12
N MET A 422 11.85 -1.55 0.83
CA MET A 422 11.32 -0.80 1.97
C MET A 422 10.96 0.63 1.56
N ILE A 423 9.93 1.21 2.18
CA ILE A 423 9.45 2.57 1.91
C ILE A 423 9.50 3.40 3.18
N ARG A 424 9.92 4.66 3.05
CA ARG A 424 9.81 5.65 4.12
C ARG A 424 8.64 6.56 3.82
N TYR A 425 7.53 6.34 4.53
CA TYR A 425 6.41 7.26 4.59
C TYR A 425 6.77 8.42 5.50
N HIS A 426 7.07 9.58 4.91
CA HIS A 426 7.62 10.71 5.68
C HIS A 426 6.64 11.26 6.71
N LEU A 427 5.33 11.13 6.46
CA LEU A 427 4.27 11.66 7.31
C LEU A 427 3.82 10.68 8.41
N TYR A 428 4.20 9.40 8.37
CA TYR A 428 3.80 8.41 9.39
C TYR A 428 4.24 8.79 10.80
N ARG A 429 5.41 9.42 10.93
CA ARG A 429 5.92 9.91 12.21
C ARG A 429 5.08 11.03 12.83
N ILE A 430 4.15 11.62 12.07
CA ILE A 430 3.25 12.69 12.52
C ILE A 430 1.81 12.17 12.58
N THR A 431 1.31 11.59 11.48
CA THR A 431 -0.10 11.19 11.35
C THR A 431 -0.47 10.10 12.34
N PHE A 432 0.36 9.06 12.50
CA PHE A 432 0.04 7.98 13.43
C PHE A 432 0.11 8.40 14.91
N PRO A 433 1.15 9.11 15.41
CA PRO A 433 1.15 9.60 16.79
C PRO A 433 -0.06 10.47 17.11
N LEU A 434 -0.45 11.38 16.20
CA LEU A 434 -1.65 12.19 16.37
C LEU A 434 -2.93 11.34 16.41
N LEU A 435 -3.08 10.39 15.49
CA LEU A 435 -4.23 9.48 15.46
C LEU A 435 -4.32 8.65 16.75
N ALA A 436 -3.21 8.07 17.19
CA ALA A 436 -3.17 7.19 18.36
C ALA A 436 -3.45 7.96 19.67
N LEU A 437 -2.82 9.13 19.85
CA LEU A 437 -3.08 9.99 21.01
C LEU A 437 -4.51 10.55 20.99
N GLY A 438 -5.03 10.90 19.81
CA GLY A 438 -6.41 11.35 19.60
C GLY A 438 -7.42 10.29 20.03
N ARG A 439 -7.29 9.06 19.53
CA ARG A 439 -8.18 7.94 19.90
C ARG A 439 -8.04 7.55 21.37
N LEU A 440 -6.83 7.58 21.93
CA LEU A 440 -6.64 7.37 23.37
C LEU A 440 -7.40 8.43 24.18
N ARG A 441 -7.27 9.70 23.81
CA ARG A 441 -7.97 10.82 24.47
C ARG A 441 -9.49 10.63 24.41
N GLU A 442 -10.04 10.27 23.25
CA GLU A 442 -11.47 9.98 23.11
C GLU A 442 -11.91 8.85 24.03
N ARG A 443 -11.13 7.77 24.09
CA ARG A 443 -11.43 6.60 24.94
C ARG A 443 -11.35 6.89 26.44
N LEU A 444 -10.47 7.81 26.86
CA LEU A 444 -10.34 8.21 28.26
C LEU A 444 -11.36 9.29 28.68
N ALA A 445 -11.94 10.01 27.72
CA ALA A 445 -12.90 11.08 27.97
C ALA A 445 -14.37 10.63 27.93
N GLY A 446 -14.67 9.56 27.18
CA GLY A 446 -15.97 8.87 27.18
C GLY A 446 -16.09 7.88 28.31
#